data_AF-A0A0J9D2S5-F1
#
_entry.id   AF-A0A0J9D2S5-F1
#
_cell.length_a   1.000
_cell.length_b   1.000
_cell.length_c   1.000
_cell.angle_alpha   90.00
_cell.angle_beta   90.00
_cell.angle_gamma   90.00
#
_symmetry.space_group_name_H-M   'P 1'
#
loop_
_entity.id
_entity.type
_entity.pdbx_description
1 polymer ?
#
loop_
_entity_poly.entity_id
_entity_poly.type
_entity_poly.pdbx_seq_one_letter_code
_entity_poly.pdbx_strand_id
1 'polypeptide(L)'
;MFNWLRDKLKCIRPVSSWMVTISGEAIVTTDGQGTERQLPIVDLKRVVVATDDSGPWGDDVVFLLYSDGSEPVGIFPLEAGGCQDFVDWLSTLDGYKDREMAKAMSSTEVARFAVFSAES
;
A
#
# COMPACT_ATOMS: atom_id res chain seq x y z
N MET A 1 -12.67 13.13 5.96
CA MET A 1 -11.99 14.34 5.44
C MET A 1 -10.83 13.91 4.54
N PHE A 2 -11.14 13.40 3.34
CA PHE A 2 -10.17 13.00 2.29
C PHE A 2 -10.79 13.20 0.89
N ASN A 3 -11.57 14.27 0.69
CA ASN A 3 -12.24 14.49 -0.59
C ASN A 3 -11.27 14.85 -1.73
N TRP A 4 -10.10 15.41 -1.40
CA TRP A 4 -9.11 15.80 -2.40
C TRP A 4 -8.43 14.59 -3.09
N LEU A 5 -8.26 13.47 -2.37
CA LEU A 5 -7.83 12.20 -2.93
C LEU A 5 -8.93 11.63 -3.84
N ARG A 6 -10.19 11.66 -3.41
CA ARG A 6 -11.33 11.14 -4.18
C ARG A 6 -11.51 11.81 -5.54
N ASP A 7 -11.36 13.13 -5.61
CA ASP A 7 -11.59 13.89 -6.86
C ASP A 7 -10.48 13.66 -7.91
N LYS A 8 -9.23 13.40 -7.48
CA LYS A 8 -8.15 12.99 -8.40
C LYS A 8 -8.25 11.54 -8.86
N LEU A 9 -9.05 10.71 -8.20
CA LEU A 9 -9.10 9.24 -8.37
C LEU A 9 -10.39 8.75 -9.05
N LYS A 10 -11.17 9.68 -9.63
CA LYS A 10 -12.47 9.44 -10.29
C LYS A 10 -12.37 8.77 -11.66
N CYS A 11 -11.34 7.97 -11.90
CA CYS A 11 -11.20 7.18 -13.12
C CYS A 11 -11.37 5.71 -12.74
N ILE A 12 -12.57 5.20 -12.96
CA ILE A 12 -12.89 3.78 -12.91
C ILE A 12 -11.93 3.08 -13.89
N ARG A 13 -10.92 2.40 -13.37
CA ARG A 13 -9.84 1.82 -14.16
C ARG A 13 -9.60 0.38 -13.72
N PRO A 14 -9.24 -0.52 -14.64
CA PRO A 14 -9.02 -1.91 -14.30
C PRO A 14 -7.81 -2.03 -13.37
N VAL A 15 -8.05 -2.63 -12.22
CA VAL A 15 -7.09 -2.95 -11.16
C VAL A 15 -5.82 -3.64 -11.72
N SER A 16 -5.97 -4.35 -12.85
CA SER A 16 -4.91 -5.03 -13.60
C SER A 16 -3.75 -4.14 -14.08
N SER A 17 -3.84 -2.82 -13.95
CA SER A 17 -2.79 -1.89 -14.39
C SER A 17 -1.85 -1.48 -13.26
N TRP A 18 -2.23 -1.74 -12.00
CA TRP A 18 -1.40 -1.39 -10.86
C TRP A 18 -0.23 -2.35 -10.72
N MET A 19 0.94 -1.82 -10.39
CA MET A 19 2.10 -2.62 -10.06
C MET A 19 2.83 -2.04 -8.86
N VAL A 20 3.41 -2.93 -8.06
CA VAL A 20 4.44 -2.64 -7.07
C VAL A 20 5.67 -3.47 -7.40
N THR A 21 6.84 -2.89 -7.31
CA THR A 21 8.10 -3.59 -7.58
C THR A 21 9.18 -3.09 -6.64
N ILE A 22 9.94 -4.01 -6.06
CA ILE A 22 11.19 -3.68 -5.37
C ILE A 22 12.29 -3.65 -6.43
N SER A 23 12.82 -2.47 -6.74
CA SER A 23 13.86 -2.27 -7.75
C SER A 23 15.11 -1.67 -7.10
N GLY A 24 16.12 -2.51 -6.87
CA GLY A 24 17.34 -2.11 -6.19
C GLY A 24 17.05 -1.61 -4.77
N GLU A 25 17.23 -0.30 -4.56
CA GLU A 25 17.06 0.36 -3.27
C GLU A 25 15.74 1.13 -3.14
N ALA A 26 14.78 0.92 -4.05
CA ALA A 26 13.51 1.63 -4.05
C ALA A 26 12.30 0.70 -4.24
N ILE A 27 11.20 1.09 -3.60
CA ILE A 27 9.86 0.56 -3.83
C ILE A 27 9.22 1.46 -4.89
N VAL A 28 8.86 0.86 -6.01
CA VAL A 28 8.22 1.55 -7.14
C VAL A 28 6.76 1.14 -7.18
N THR A 29 5.86 2.12 -7.21
CA THR A 29 4.42 1.90 -7.35
C THR A 29 3.89 2.67 -8.55
N THR A 30 3.02 2.06 -9.33
CA THR A 30 2.36 2.68 -10.48
C THR A 30 0.89 2.31 -10.51
N ASP A 31 0.06 3.25 -10.93
CA ASP A 31 -1.36 3.04 -11.21
C ASP A 31 -1.62 2.57 -12.66
N GLY A 32 -0.55 2.30 -13.41
CA GLY A 32 -0.60 1.86 -14.81
C GLY A 32 -0.96 2.97 -15.79
N GLN A 33 -0.96 4.22 -15.35
CA GLN A 33 -1.36 5.38 -16.17
C GLN A 33 -0.23 6.41 -16.29
N GLY A 34 0.99 5.97 -15.98
CA GLY A 34 2.21 6.76 -16.10
C GLY A 34 2.58 7.55 -14.84
N THR A 35 1.76 7.49 -13.77
CA THR A 35 2.15 8.06 -12.48
C THR A 35 2.94 7.03 -11.70
N GLU A 36 4.26 7.03 -11.92
CA GLU A 36 5.19 6.26 -11.11
C GLU A 36 5.55 7.04 -9.84
N ARG A 37 5.53 6.35 -8.70
CA ARG A 37 6.06 6.87 -7.44
C ARG A 37 7.16 5.94 -6.96
N GLN A 38 8.29 6.53 -6.61
CA GLN A 38 9.43 5.82 -6.05
C GLN A 38 9.61 6.24 -4.60
N LEU A 39 9.74 5.25 -3.72
CA LEU A 39 10.07 5.42 -2.32
C LEU A 39 11.39 4.69 -2.06
N PRO A 40 12.48 5.39 -1.72
CA PRO A 40 13.69 4.74 -1.25
C PRO A 40 13.39 3.83 -0.05
N ILE A 41 13.93 2.62 -0.04
CA ILE A 41 13.69 1.63 1.03
C ILE A 41 14.13 2.18 2.38
N VAL A 42 15.24 2.92 2.41
CA VAL A 42 15.77 3.57 3.64
C VAL A 42 14.80 4.60 4.23
N ASP A 43 13.90 5.15 3.40
CA ASP A 43 12.90 6.12 3.79
C ASP A 43 11.57 5.45 4.16
N LEU A 44 11.39 4.14 3.95
CA LEU A 44 10.19 3.43 4.36
C LEU A 44 10.15 3.34 5.89
N LYS A 45 9.17 4.02 6.50
CA LYS A 45 8.98 4.02 7.96
C LYS A 45 7.79 3.20 8.41
N ARG A 46 6.75 3.09 7.58
CA ARG A 46 5.53 2.38 7.96
C ARG A 46 4.79 1.87 6.73
N VAL A 47 4.25 0.67 6.85
CA VAL A 47 3.24 0.14 5.92
C VAL A 47 1.95 -0.06 6.69
N VAL A 48 0.86 0.50 6.16
CA VAL A 48 -0.48 0.31 6.69
C VAL A 48 -1.30 -0.41 5.63
N VAL A 49 -1.95 -1.49 6.03
CA VAL A 49 -3.00 -2.12 5.23
C VAL A 49 -4.33 -1.53 5.69
N ALA A 50 -5.03 -0.89 4.76
CA ALA A 50 -6.37 -0.36 5.00
C ALA A 50 -7.38 -1.27 4.32
N THR A 51 -8.40 -1.67 5.06
CA THR A 51 -9.61 -2.29 4.52
C THR A 51 -10.68 -1.23 4.40
N ASP A 52 -11.34 -1.13 3.25
CA ASP A 52 -12.35 -0.11 2.99
C ASP A 52 -13.51 -0.70 2.20
N ASP A 53 -14.74 -0.31 2.54
CA ASP A 53 -15.96 -0.65 1.81
C ASP A 53 -16.35 0.44 0.78
N SER A 54 -15.57 1.53 0.76
CA SER A 54 -15.90 2.79 0.09
C SER A 54 -14.98 3.16 -1.08
N GLY A 55 -14.03 2.28 -1.46
CA GLY A 55 -13.01 2.58 -2.45
C GLY A 55 -13.55 2.64 -3.90
N PRO A 56 -13.14 3.59 -4.75
CA PRO A 56 -13.49 3.61 -6.18
C PRO A 56 -12.82 2.49 -7.00
N TRP A 57 -12.07 1.61 -6.34
CA TRP A 57 -11.19 0.61 -6.95
C TRP A 57 -11.72 -0.82 -6.85
N GLY A 58 -12.84 -1.05 -6.15
CA GLY A 58 -13.47 -2.37 -6.07
C GLY A 58 -12.75 -3.38 -5.17
N ASP A 59 -11.59 -3.00 -4.62
CA ASP A 59 -10.75 -3.86 -3.79
C ASP A 59 -10.97 -3.55 -2.31
N ASP A 60 -11.20 -4.60 -1.51
CA ASP A 60 -11.46 -4.50 -0.08
C ASP A 60 -10.18 -4.20 0.74
N VAL A 61 -9.00 -4.20 0.11
CA VAL A 61 -7.70 -4.09 0.77
C VAL A 61 -6.70 -3.25 -0.05
N VAL A 62 -6.13 -2.22 0.58
CA VAL A 62 -5.08 -1.37 -0.02
C VAL A 62 -3.87 -1.21 0.90
N PHE A 63 -2.70 -1.16 0.29
CA PHE A 63 -1.43 -0.88 0.95
C PHE A 63 -1.09 0.60 0.87
N LEU A 64 -0.70 1.17 2.02
CA LEU A 64 -0.32 2.56 2.17
C LEU A 64 1.12 2.60 2.68
N LEU A 65 2.03 3.17 1.90
CA LEU A 65 3.44 3.33 2.22
C LEU A 65 3.70 4.73 2.77
N TYR A 66 4.37 4.82 3.91
CA TYR A 66 4.72 6.07 4.56
C TYR A 66 6.22 6.18 4.75
N SER A 67 6.73 7.37 4.48
CA SER A 67 8.01 7.86 5.02
C SER A 67 7.77 8.56 6.36
N ASP A 68 8.47 9.65 6.65
CA ASP A 68 8.32 10.41 7.90
C ASP A 68 7.00 11.23 7.98
N GLY A 69 6.25 11.32 6.88
CA GLY A 69 5.02 12.11 6.78
C GLY A 69 3.76 11.44 7.34
N SER A 70 2.71 12.25 7.56
CA SER A 70 1.38 11.77 7.93
C SER A 70 0.54 11.26 6.75
N GLU A 71 0.94 11.59 5.53
CA GLU A 71 0.28 11.19 4.28
C GLU A 71 1.06 10.07 3.58
N PRO A 72 0.38 9.11 2.94
CA PRO A 72 1.05 8.05 2.21
C PRO A 72 1.76 8.61 0.98
N VAL A 73 3.01 8.20 0.80
CA VAL A 73 3.84 8.53 -0.37
C VAL A 73 3.69 7.51 -1.48
N GLY A 74 3.21 6.31 -1.17
CA GLY A 74 2.88 5.25 -2.12
C GLY A 74 1.58 4.55 -1.71
N ILE A 75 0.80 4.13 -2.70
CA ILE A 75 -0.45 3.39 -2.51
C ILE A 75 -0.52 2.33 -3.61
N PHE A 76 -1.04 1.15 -3.30
CA PHE A 76 -1.43 0.14 -4.31
C PHE A 76 -2.46 -0.85 -3.71
N PRO A 77 -3.36 -1.41 -4.53
CA PRO A 77 -4.31 -2.44 -4.09
C PRO A 77 -3.63 -3.82 -3.92
N LEU A 78 -4.27 -4.73 -3.19
CA LEU A 78 -3.82 -6.12 -3.01
C LEU A 78 -3.62 -6.86 -4.35
N GLU A 79 -4.42 -6.51 -5.33
CA GLU A 79 -4.50 -7.08 -6.67
C GLU A 79 -3.43 -6.52 -7.61
N ALA A 80 -2.61 -5.57 -7.16
CA ALA A 80 -1.51 -5.04 -7.94
C ALA A 80 -0.50 -6.13 -8.33
N GLY A 81 0.01 -6.07 -9.56
CA GLY A 81 1.10 -6.93 -9.99
C GLY A 81 2.33 -6.74 -9.08
N GLY A 82 2.90 -7.84 -8.60
CA GLY A 82 4.05 -7.82 -7.67
C GLY A 82 3.67 -7.62 -6.20
N CYS A 83 2.39 -7.55 -5.84
CA CYS A 83 1.98 -7.43 -4.43
C CYS A 83 2.48 -8.60 -3.57
N GLN A 84 2.44 -9.83 -4.09
CA GLN A 84 2.97 -10.99 -3.36
C GLN A 84 4.47 -10.86 -3.09
N ASP A 85 5.26 -10.51 -4.11
CA ASP A 85 6.70 -10.30 -3.97
C ASP A 85 7.02 -9.17 -2.97
N PHE A 86 6.21 -8.10 -2.98
CA PHE A 86 6.31 -7.03 -1.99
C PHE A 86 6.02 -7.53 -0.57
N VAL A 87 4.96 -8.32 -0.35
CA VAL A 87 4.62 -8.87 0.97
C VAL A 87 5.69 -9.83 1.46
N ASP A 88 6.20 -10.69 0.58
CA ASP A 88 7.29 -11.62 0.88
C ASP A 88 8.54 -10.84 1.31
N TRP A 89 8.94 -9.82 0.55
CA TRP A 89 10.03 -8.93 0.92
C TRP A 89 9.76 -8.21 2.25
N LEU A 90 8.59 -7.63 2.44
CA LEU A 90 8.22 -6.90 3.64
C LEU A 90 8.29 -7.79 4.89
N SER A 91 7.92 -9.07 4.76
CA SER A 91 7.97 -10.05 5.85
C SER A 91 9.38 -10.37 6.33
N THR A 92 10.41 -10.04 5.54
CA THR A 92 11.81 -10.22 5.91
C THR A 92 12.37 -9.07 6.74
N LEU A 93 11.65 -7.94 6.83
CA LEU A 93 12.14 -6.76 7.53
C LEU A 93 11.87 -6.83 9.03
N ASP A 94 12.86 -6.41 9.82
CA ASP A 94 12.68 -6.17 11.25
C ASP A 94 11.61 -5.09 11.45
N GLY A 95 10.61 -5.38 12.29
CA GLY A 95 9.45 -4.52 12.51
C GLY A 95 8.22 -4.89 11.67
N TYR A 96 8.29 -5.94 10.84
CA TYR A 96 7.11 -6.59 10.28
C TYR A 96 6.26 -7.25 11.38
N LYS A 97 4.93 -7.21 11.20
CA LYS A 97 3.94 -7.63 12.19
C LYS A 97 2.97 -8.63 11.57
N ASP A 98 3.36 -9.92 11.55
CA ASP A 98 2.53 -11.01 11.02
C ASP A 98 1.09 -11.00 11.54
N ARG A 99 0.92 -10.75 12.84
CA ARG A 99 -0.39 -10.69 13.48
C ARG A 99 -1.26 -9.57 12.94
N GLU A 100 -0.69 -8.42 12.64
CA GLU A 100 -1.45 -7.28 12.09
C GLU A 100 -1.78 -7.51 10.61
N MET A 101 -0.90 -8.15 9.86
CA MET A 101 -1.21 -8.59 8.49
C MET A 101 -2.36 -9.58 8.47
N ALA A 102 -2.31 -10.61 9.33
CA ALA A 102 -3.37 -11.62 9.42
C ALA A 102 -4.73 -11.00 9.81
N LYS A 103 -4.74 -10.01 10.72
CA LYS A 103 -5.95 -9.25 11.05
C LYS A 103 -6.48 -8.47 9.84
N ALA A 104 -5.60 -7.80 9.10
CA ALA A 104 -6.00 -7.06 7.91
C ALA A 104 -6.68 -7.97 6.88
N MET A 105 -6.06 -9.13 6.59
CA MET A 105 -6.56 -10.10 5.60
C MET A 105 -7.85 -10.82 6.04
N SER A 106 -8.20 -10.77 7.32
CA SER A 106 -9.43 -11.38 7.86
C SER A 106 -10.47 -10.35 8.30
N SER A 107 -10.19 -9.06 8.11
CA SER A 107 -11.09 -7.99 8.53
C SER A 107 -12.32 -7.96 7.63
N THR A 108 -13.50 -7.99 8.26
CA THR A 108 -14.79 -7.81 7.58
C THR A 108 -15.33 -6.39 7.76
N GLU A 109 -14.55 -5.51 8.39
CA GLU A 109 -14.89 -4.12 8.67
C GLU A 109 -13.87 -3.16 8.06
N VAL A 110 -14.27 -1.90 7.87
CA VAL A 110 -13.39 -0.80 7.47
C VAL A 110 -12.39 -0.53 8.59
N ALA A 111 -11.12 -0.82 8.37
CA ALA A 111 -10.08 -0.75 9.39
C ALA A 111 -8.70 -0.41 8.80
N ARG A 112 -7.74 -0.11 9.68
CA ARG A 112 -6.35 0.17 9.31
C ARG A 112 -5.42 -0.57 10.25
N PHE A 113 -4.47 -1.31 9.68
CA PHE A 113 -3.53 -2.15 10.41
C PHE A 113 -2.11 -1.75 10.04
N ALA A 114 -1.31 -1.32 11.01
CA ALA A 114 0.10 -1.04 10.79
C ALA A 114 0.87 -2.37 10.77
N VAL A 115 1.15 -2.88 9.58
CA VAL A 115 1.78 -4.20 9.37
C VAL A 115 3.30 -4.14 9.35
N PHE A 116 3.87 -2.94 9.21
CA PHE A 116 5.31 -2.70 9.33
C PHE A 116 5.56 -1.36 10.01
N SER A 117 6.61 -1.28 10.81
CA SER A 117 7.13 -0.02 11.35
C SER A 117 8.64 -0.16 11.54
N ALA A 118 9.43 0.69 10.89
CA ALA A 118 10.87 0.75 11.15
C ALA A 118 11.07 1.26 12.59
N GLU A 119 11.82 0.53 13.41
CA GLU A 119 12.26 1.06 14.70
C GLU A 119 13.14 2.30 14.45
N SER A 120 12.95 3.35 15.27
CA SER A 120 13.63 4.64 15.14
C SER A 120 15.03 4.61 15.74
#